data_AF-A0A967YZZ6-F1
#
_entry.id   AF-A0A967YZZ6-F1
#
_cell.length_a   1.000
_cell.length_b   1.000
_cell.length_c   1.000
_cell.angle_alpha   90.00
_cell.angle_beta   90.00
_cell.angle_gamma   90.00
#
_symmetry.space_group_name_H-M   'P 1'
#
loop_
_entity.id
_entity.type
_entity.pdbx_description
1 polymer ?
#
loop_
_entity_poly.entity_id
_entity_poly.type
_entity_poly.pdbx_seq_one_letter_code
_entity_poly.pdbx_strand_id
1 'polypeptide(L)' 'NRPADGRLAGTLAVHYHCLLQGAKILRVHDVQEAVDSVKIFESLKD' A
#
# COMPACT_ATOMS: atom_id res chain seq x y z
N ASN A 1 10.17 4.64 17.22
CA ASN A 1 8.71 4.45 17.06
C ASN A 1 8.13 5.78 16.59
N ARG A 2 7.58 5.87 15.36
CA ARG A 2 7.08 7.14 14.79
C ARG A 2 5.63 7.40 15.21
N PRO A 3 5.20 8.68 15.34
CA PRO A 3 3.79 9.03 15.46
C PRO A 3 3.00 8.55 14.23
N ALA A 4 1.66 8.52 14.31
CA ALA A 4 0.81 7.86 13.32
C ALA A 4 0.96 8.42 11.90
N ASP A 5 1.00 9.74 11.78
CA ASP A 5 1.30 10.52 10.58
C ASP A 5 2.65 10.14 9.92
N GLY A 6 3.65 9.77 10.71
CA GLY A 6 4.98 9.39 10.23
C GLY A 6 5.11 7.95 9.71
N ARG A 7 4.02 7.17 9.66
CA ARG A 7 4.04 5.72 9.33
C ARG A 7 3.66 5.41 7.89
N LEU A 8 3.03 6.35 7.18
CA LEU A 8 2.45 6.15 5.85
C LEU A 8 3.41 5.46 4.87
N ALA A 9 4.65 5.93 4.76
CA ALA A 9 5.64 5.34 3.85
C ALA A 9 5.92 3.86 4.14
N GLY A 10 6.00 3.48 5.43
CA GLY A 10 6.19 2.08 5.82
C GLY A 10 4.94 1.24 5.54
N THR A 11 3.75 1.79 5.79
CA THR A 11 2.47 1.14 5.49
C THR A 11 2.32 0.85 4.00
N LEU A 12 2.62 1.82 3.13
CA LEU A 12 2.56 1.64 1.68
C LEU A 12 3.55 0.59 1.18
N ALA A 13 4.78 0.59 1.70
CA ALA A 13 5.79 -0.41 1.34
C ALA A 13 5.33 -1.85 1.68
N VAL A 14 4.77 -2.05 2.87
CA VAL A 14 4.24 -3.37 3.26
C VAL A 14 3.03 -3.76 2.42
N HIS A 15 2.10 -2.83 2.16
CA HIS A 15 0.95 -3.10 1.30
C HIS A 15 1.36 -3.51 -0.11
N TYR A 16 2.28 -2.79 -0.74
CA TYR A 16 2.79 -3.14 -2.07
C TYR A 16 3.45 -4.51 -2.06
N HIS A 17 4.24 -4.83 -1.03
CA HIS A 17 4.80 -6.16 -0.86
C HIS A 17 3.73 -7.24 -0.74
N CYS A 18 2.66 -7.01 0.04
CA CYS A 18 1.53 -7.93 0.14
C CYS A 18 0.82 -8.14 -1.22
N LEU A 19 0.67 -7.08 -2.02
CA LEU A 19 0.11 -7.19 -3.37
C LEU A 19 0.98 -8.10 -4.26
N LEU A 20 2.31 -7.95 -4.22
CA LEU A 20 3.24 -8.85 -4.92
C LEU A 20 3.10 -10.31 -4.45
N GLN A 21 2.73 -10.53 -3.19
CA GLN A 21 2.45 -11.87 -2.63
C GLN A 21 1.02 -12.37 -2.92
N GLY A 22 0.23 -11.65 -3.72
CA GLY A 22 -1.12 -12.07 -4.14
C GLY A 22 -2.24 -11.68 -3.18
N ALA A 23 -2.02 -10.75 -2.26
CA ALA A 23 -3.08 -10.20 -1.42
C ALA A 23 -4.15 -9.52 -2.30
N LYS A 24 -5.43 -9.79 -2.02
CA LYS A 24 -6.57 -9.26 -2.80
C LYS A 24 -7.32 -8.13 -2.10
N ILE A 25 -7.06 -7.93 -0.81
CA ILE A 25 -7.73 -6.93 0.02
C ILE A 25 -6.68 -6.26 0.90
N LEU A 26 -6.68 -4.92 0.90
CA LEU A 26 -5.90 -4.09 1.81
C LEU A 26 -6.88 -3.28 2.67
N ARG A 27 -6.73 -3.34 4.00
CA ARG A 27 -7.51 -2.51 4.94
C ARG A 27 -6.64 -1.34 5.40
N VAL A 28 -7.04 -0.13 5.03
CA VAL A 28 -6.20 1.07 5.19
C VAL A 28 -6.96 2.20 5.90
N HIS A 29 -6.22 3.17 6.45
CA HIS A 29 -6.79 4.43 6.96
C HIS A 29 -6.59 5.55 5.94
N ASP A 30 -5.39 5.61 5.35
CA ASP A 30 -5.02 6.55 4.28
C ASP A 30 -5.41 5.96 2.91
N VAL A 31 -6.68 6.12 2.56
CA VAL A 31 -7.30 5.47 1.39
C VAL A 31 -6.71 5.98 0.08
N GLN A 32 -6.43 7.28 -0.03
CA GLN A 32 -5.98 7.90 -1.26
C GLN A 32 -4.62 7.33 -1.71
N GLU A 33 -3.64 7.32 -0.82
CA GLU A 33 -2.29 6.88 -1.09
C GLU A 33 -2.22 5.36 -1.33
N ALA A 34 -3.05 4.59 -0.62
CA ALA A 34 -3.18 3.16 -0.87
C ALA A 34 -3.74 2.88 -2.27
N VAL A 35 -4.75 3.63 -2.72
CA VAL A 35 -5.31 3.50 -4.08
C VAL A 35 -4.28 3.86 -5.14
N ASP A 36 -3.50 4.93 -4.95
CA ASP A 36 -2.44 5.30 -5.90
C ASP A 36 -1.37 4.21 -6.00
N SER A 37 -0.98 3.61 -4.86
CA SER A 37 -0.05 2.47 -4.84
C SER A 37 -0.61 1.24 -5.57
N VAL A 38 -1.90 0.92 -5.37
CA VAL A 38 -2.59 -0.18 -6.09
C VAL A 38 -2.65 0.09 -7.58
N LYS A 39 -2.96 1.31 -8.03
CA LYS A 39 -3.00 1.65 -9.46
C LYS A 39 -1.63 1.46 -10.11
N ILE A 40 -0.56 1.89 -9.45
CA ILE A 40 0.81 1.66 -9.94
C ILE A 40 1.10 0.16 -10.00
N PHE A 41 0.78 -0.59 -8.94
CA PHE A 41 0.96 -2.03 -8.91
C PHE A 41 0.26 -2.73 -10.09
N GLU A 42 -1.03 -2.47 -10.31
CA GLU A 42 -1.80 -3.06 -11.41
C GLU A 42 -1.29 -2.60 -12.79
N SER A 43 -0.76 -1.38 -12.91
CA SER A 43 -0.17 -0.89 -14.18
C SER A 43 1.17 -1.56 -14.53
N LEU A 44 1.86 -2.11 -13.53
CA LEU A 44 3.14 -2.80 -13.67
C LEU A 44 3.01 -4.33 -13.70
N LYS A 45 1.80 -4.84 -13.46
CA LYS A 45 1.48 -6.26 -13.43
C LYS A 45 1.11 -6.70 -14.85
N ASP A 46 1.90 -7.63 -15.39
CA ASP A 46 1.70 -8.20 -16.73
C ASP A 46 0.31 -8.80 -16.94
#